data_AF-A0A6M3LEB5-F1
#
_entry.id   AF-A0A6M3LEB5-F1
#
_cell.length_a   1.000
_cell.length_b   1.000
_cell.length_c   1.000
_cell.angle_alpha   90.00
_cell.angle_beta   90.00
_cell.angle_gamma   90.00
#
_symmetry.space_group_name_H-M   'P 1'
#
loop_
_entity.id
_entity.type
_entity.pdbx_description
1 polymer ?
#
loop_
_entity_poly.entity_id
_entity_poly.type
_entity_poly.pdbx_seq_one_letter_code
_entity_poly.pdbx_strand_id
1 'polypeptide(L)'
;MTYYNDIETGRWLRGLVDADLIAPGDVDERSIADVQPDDLAGYGRCHFFAGIAGWEYALQLAGWPEDRPVWTGSCPCQPFSVAGKRKGTADERHLWPAFRALIAERRPATVFGEQVASDLGREWVAGVRADLEALGYAVGCADLCAAGVSAPHIRQRLYWVAYAQDVDGRPRVGTTQAGIRQDAERRGRLAVGSTNGRMGQDCPIRQKWQQPAGATTGAAERTRAAGGIPDTEGRLIQEPQAGNGRASSGRTCPWDDYELIPCGDGKVRRIKPGIAPLASRIPRRVELLRGYGNAIVPQVAAVFIRSFMEAT
;
A
#
# COMPACT_ATOMS: atom_id res chain seq x y z
N MET A 1 -3.80 -21.16 -2.82
CA MET A 1 -4.91 -20.48 -3.52
C MET A 1 -4.95 -19.03 -3.09
N THR A 2 -5.26 -18.13 -4.01
CA THR A 2 -5.41 -16.69 -3.75
C THR A 2 -6.88 -16.28 -3.77
N TYR A 3 -7.28 -15.38 -2.88
CA TYR A 3 -8.61 -14.78 -2.83
C TYR A 3 -8.50 -13.30 -3.20
N TYR A 4 -9.27 -12.86 -4.18
CA TYR A 4 -9.36 -11.47 -4.60
C TYR A 4 -10.77 -10.94 -4.30
N ASN A 5 -10.87 -9.83 -3.57
CA ASN A 5 -12.14 -9.15 -3.31
C ASN A 5 -12.12 -7.72 -3.85
N ASP A 6 -13.05 -7.41 -4.75
CA ASP A 6 -13.31 -6.06 -5.23
C ASP A 6 -14.71 -5.95 -5.87
N ILE A 7 -15.49 -4.96 -5.44
CA ILE A 7 -16.86 -4.73 -5.94
C ILE A 7 -16.90 -4.06 -7.33
N GLU A 8 -15.83 -3.40 -7.76
CA GLU A 8 -15.80 -2.60 -8.99
C GLU A 8 -15.02 -3.28 -10.12
N THR A 9 -14.03 -4.11 -9.80
CA THR A 9 -13.05 -4.62 -10.77
C THR A 9 -13.07 -6.14 -10.97
N GLY A 10 -14.09 -6.86 -10.48
CA GLY A 10 -14.16 -8.32 -10.54
C GLY A 10 -13.95 -8.90 -11.95
N ARG A 11 -14.59 -8.35 -12.98
CA ARG A 11 -14.36 -8.78 -14.38
C ARG A 11 -12.90 -8.62 -14.80
N TRP A 12 -12.25 -7.53 -14.42
CA TRP A 12 -10.85 -7.27 -14.75
C TRP A 12 -9.94 -8.29 -14.07
N LEU A 13 -10.15 -8.53 -12.78
CA LEU A 13 -9.39 -9.51 -12.00
C LEU A 13 -9.48 -10.91 -12.61
N ARG A 14 -10.68 -11.36 -13.01
CA ARG A 14 -10.84 -12.65 -13.70
C ARG A 14 -10.05 -12.70 -15.01
N GLY A 15 -10.11 -11.63 -15.80
CA GLY A 15 -9.30 -11.54 -17.03
C GLY A 15 -7.79 -11.61 -16.79
N LEU A 16 -7.29 -11.06 -15.68
CA LEU A 16 -5.89 -11.18 -15.30
C LEU A 16 -5.52 -12.61 -14.84
N VAL A 17 -6.41 -13.28 -14.11
CA VAL A 17 -6.25 -14.69 -13.72
C VAL A 17 -6.27 -15.60 -14.95
N ASP A 18 -7.26 -15.45 -15.83
CA ASP A 18 -7.42 -16.26 -17.05
C ASP A 18 -6.23 -16.09 -18.02
N ALA A 19 -5.61 -14.90 -18.02
CA ALA A 19 -4.42 -14.60 -18.81
C ALA A 19 -3.09 -14.98 -18.14
N ASP A 20 -3.12 -15.60 -16.96
CA ASP A 20 -1.94 -15.99 -16.17
C ASP A 20 -0.99 -14.82 -15.87
N LEU A 21 -1.56 -13.62 -15.66
CA LEU A 21 -0.81 -12.41 -15.33
C LEU A 21 -0.71 -12.17 -13.81
N ILE A 22 -1.56 -12.82 -13.03
CA ILE A 22 -1.57 -12.80 -11.57
C ILE A 22 -1.82 -14.21 -11.03
N ALA A 23 -1.50 -14.46 -9.76
CA ALA A 23 -1.64 -15.79 -9.18
C ALA A 23 -3.07 -16.35 -9.33
N PRO A 24 -3.22 -17.66 -9.59
CA PRO A 24 -4.52 -18.30 -9.72
C PRO A 24 -5.30 -18.18 -8.42
N GLY A 25 -6.60 -17.91 -8.56
CA GLY A 25 -7.45 -17.64 -7.40
C GLY A 25 -8.88 -17.29 -7.75
N ASP A 26 -9.67 -17.16 -6.70
CA ASP A 26 -11.08 -16.87 -6.78
C ASP A 26 -11.35 -15.37 -6.65
N VAL A 27 -12.29 -14.87 -7.44
CA VAL A 27 -12.67 -13.44 -7.49
C VAL A 27 -14.07 -13.25 -6.93
N ASP A 28 -14.15 -12.55 -5.80
CA ASP A 28 -15.36 -12.21 -5.07
C ASP A 28 -15.73 -10.73 -5.25
N GLU A 29 -16.94 -10.48 -5.75
CA GLU A 29 -17.47 -9.14 -6.03
C GLU A 29 -18.41 -8.63 -4.94
N ARG A 30 -18.56 -9.37 -3.83
CA ARG A 30 -19.33 -8.90 -2.67
C ARG A 30 -18.62 -7.75 -1.97
N SER A 31 -19.38 -6.93 -1.27
CA SER A 31 -18.77 -5.99 -0.31
C SER A 31 -18.01 -6.78 0.75
N ILE A 32 -16.86 -6.27 1.19
CA ILE A 32 -16.12 -6.87 2.32
C ILE A 32 -16.99 -6.98 3.59
N ALA A 33 -18.02 -6.14 3.72
CA ALA A 33 -18.97 -6.20 4.83
C ALA A 33 -19.80 -7.50 4.85
N ASP A 34 -19.94 -8.15 3.69
CA ASP A 34 -20.69 -9.40 3.53
C ASP A 34 -19.79 -10.64 3.54
N VAL A 35 -18.47 -10.47 3.42
CA VAL A 35 -17.49 -11.55 3.45
C VAL A 35 -17.36 -12.08 4.87
N GLN A 36 -17.50 -13.40 5.01
CA GLN A 36 -17.37 -14.07 6.31
C GLN A 36 -15.96 -14.66 6.51
N PRO A 37 -15.48 -14.82 7.75
CA PRO A 37 -14.19 -15.45 8.02
C PRO A 37 -14.03 -16.85 7.40
N ASP A 38 -15.11 -17.63 7.34
CA ASP A 38 -15.09 -18.99 6.77
C ASP A 38 -14.96 -18.98 5.24
N ASP A 39 -15.39 -17.91 4.57
CA ASP A 39 -15.17 -17.73 3.13
C ASP A 39 -13.67 -17.65 2.79
N LEU A 40 -12.84 -17.29 3.78
CA LEU A 40 -11.40 -17.11 3.64
C LEU A 40 -10.61 -18.36 4.09
N ALA A 41 -11.30 -19.44 4.46
CA ALA A 41 -10.65 -20.69 4.85
C ALA A 41 -9.93 -21.34 3.65
N GLY A 42 -8.67 -21.72 3.86
CA GLY A 42 -7.86 -22.38 2.82
C GLY A 42 -7.09 -21.42 1.89
N TYR A 43 -7.34 -20.12 1.95
CA TYR A 43 -6.56 -19.12 1.22
C TYR A 43 -5.34 -18.68 2.02
N GLY A 44 -4.16 -18.82 1.42
CA GLY A 44 -2.91 -18.30 1.98
C GLY A 44 -2.68 -16.83 1.61
N ARG A 45 -3.27 -16.38 0.50
CA ARG A 45 -3.18 -15.00 0.00
C ARG A 45 -4.57 -14.40 -0.14
N CYS A 46 -4.79 -13.23 0.44
CA CYS A 46 -6.06 -12.51 0.34
C CYS A 46 -5.82 -11.04 -0.02
N HIS A 47 -6.40 -10.58 -1.13
CA HIS A 47 -6.33 -9.19 -1.57
C HIS A 47 -7.72 -8.55 -1.44
N PHE A 48 -7.88 -7.64 -0.49
CA PHE A 48 -9.10 -6.86 -0.31
C PHE A 48 -8.95 -5.50 -0.98
N PHE A 49 -10.02 -5.02 -1.62
CA PHE A 49 -9.96 -3.81 -2.46
C PHE A 49 -8.88 -3.96 -3.53
N ALA A 50 -8.88 -5.12 -4.19
CA ALA A 50 -7.79 -5.55 -5.05
C ALA A 50 -7.59 -4.63 -6.26
N GLY A 51 -8.62 -3.90 -6.69
CA GLY A 51 -8.60 -3.04 -7.87
C GLY A 51 -8.11 -3.83 -9.08
N ILE A 52 -7.03 -3.35 -9.71
CA ILE A 52 -6.40 -4.03 -10.85
C ILE A 52 -5.24 -4.96 -10.42
N ALA A 53 -5.34 -5.57 -9.24
CA ALA A 53 -4.35 -6.48 -8.64
C ALA A 53 -2.96 -5.85 -8.41
N GLY A 54 -2.90 -4.55 -8.09
CA GLY A 54 -1.63 -3.85 -7.90
C GLY A 54 -0.77 -4.43 -6.77
N TRP A 55 -1.40 -4.94 -5.71
CA TRP A 55 -0.71 -5.59 -4.59
C TRP A 55 -0.11 -6.95 -4.96
N GLU A 56 -0.82 -7.77 -5.73
CA GLU A 56 -0.30 -9.06 -6.20
C GLU A 56 0.91 -8.83 -7.12
N TYR A 57 0.82 -7.87 -8.05
CA TYR A 57 1.97 -7.52 -8.87
C TYR A 57 3.14 -6.96 -8.05
N ALA A 58 2.87 -6.20 -6.98
CA ALA A 58 3.91 -5.73 -6.06
C ALA A 58 4.62 -6.88 -5.32
N LEU A 59 3.88 -7.91 -4.89
CA LEU A 59 4.43 -9.12 -4.26
C LEU A 59 5.34 -9.88 -5.24
N GLN A 60 4.92 -10.05 -6.50
CA GLN A 60 5.74 -10.66 -7.55
C GLN A 60 7.04 -9.86 -7.78
N LEU A 61 6.95 -8.54 -7.93
CA LEU A 61 8.12 -7.66 -8.09
C LEU A 61 9.06 -7.68 -6.86
N ALA A 62 8.52 -7.90 -5.66
CA ALA A 62 9.30 -8.01 -4.43
C ALA A 62 9.96 -9.38 -4.25
N GLY A 63 9.55 -10.40 -5.02
CA GLY A 63 9.97 -11.78 -4.81
C GLY A 63 9.37 -12.40 -3.55
N TRP A 64 8.15 -12.01 -3.19
CA TRP A 64 7.45 -12.58 -2.03
C TRP A 64 7.15 -14.07 -2.26
N PRO A 65 7.56 -14.98 -1.35
CA PRO A 65 7.40 -16.42 -1.56
C PRO A 65 5.94 -16.84 -1.76
N GLU A 66 5.70 -17.77 -2.70
CA GLU A 66 4.36 -18.28 -3.02
C GLU A 66 3.65 -18.94 -1.84
N ASP A 67 4.42 -19.66 -1.03
CA ASP A 67 3.96 -20.38 0.15
C ASP A 67 3.83 -19.50 1.41
N ARG A 68 4.36 -18.27 1.40
CA ARG A 68 4.29 -17.35 2.53
C ARG A 68 2.93 -16.63 2.57
N PRO A 69 2.08 -16.87 3.58
CA PRO A 69 0.76 -16.25 3.65
C PRO A 69 0.84 -14.73 3.79
N VAL A 70 -0.05 -14.01 3.11
CA VAL A 70 -0.10 -12.55 3.14
C VAL A 70 -1.49 -12.04 2.83
N TRP A 71 -1.93 -11.04 3.58
CA TRP A 71 -3.12 -10.27 3.26
C TRP A 71 -2.74 -8.88 2.81
N THR A 72 -3.52 -8.29 1.90
CA THR A 72 -3.36 -6.88 1.52
C THR A 72 -4.70 -6.18 1.52
N GLY A 73 -4.75 -4.91 1.89
CA GLY A 73 -5.96 -4.10 1.79
C GLY A 73 -5.73 -2.60 1.72
N SER A 74 -6.28 -1.97 0.69
CA SER A 74 -6.30 -0.50 0.53
C SER A 74 -7.73 0.02 0.70
N CYS A 75 -8.16 0.20 1.95
CA CYS A 75 -9.52 0.65 2.24
C CYS A 75 -9.83 2.00 1.57
N PRO A 76 -11.01 2.17 0.94
CA PRO A 76 -11.39 3.45 0.33
C PRO A 76 -11.35 4.61 1.33
N CYS A 77 -10.68 5.70 0.95
CA CYS A 77 -10.48 6.91 1.77
C CYS A 77 -11.75 7.79 1.92
N GLN A 78 -12.91 7.33 1.43
CA GLN A 78 -14.06 8.19 1.13
C GLN A 78 -14.78 8.86 2.33
N PRO A 79 -14.74 8.37 3.59
CA PRO A 79 -15.36 9.13 4.68
C PRO A 79 -14.55 10.37 5.12
N PHE A 80 -13.35 10.59 4.58
CA PHE A 80 -12.43 11.64 5.08
C PHE A 80 -12.00 12.66 4.01
N SER A 81 -12.75 12.84 2.91
CA SER A 81 -12.49 13.97 2.01
C SER A 81 -13.31 15.20 2.44
N VAL A 82 -12.67 16.38 2.40
CA VAL A 82 -13.12 17.69 2.94
C VAL A 82 -14.41 18.24 2.27
N ALA A 83 -15.08 17.47 1.42
CA ALA A 83 -16.25 17.91 0.64
C ALA A 83 -17.60 17.26 1.05
N GLY A 84 -17.67 16.51 2.15
CA GLY A 84 -18.90 15.85 2.59
C GLY A 84 -19.17 15.98 4.08
N LYS A 85 -20.44 16.18 4.44
CA LYS A 85 -20.94 16.38 5.83
C LYS A 85 -20.34 15.35 6.79
N ARG A 86 -19.71 15.85 7.87
CA ARG A 86 -19.13 15.11 9.01
C ARG A 86 -20.10 14.07 9.61
N LYS A 87 -20.11 12.85 9.08
CA LYS A 87 -20.77 11.70 9.72
C LYS A 87 -19.82 10.75 10.46
N GLY A 88 -18.50 11.00 10.39
CA GLY A 88 -17.52 10.29 11.21
C GLY A 88 -17.65 8.76 11.11
N THR A 89 -17.59 8.08 12.26
CA THR A 89 -17.60 6.62 12.42
C THR A 89 -18.91 5.91 12.05
N ALA A 90 -19.99 6.64 11.74
CA ALA A 90 -21.27 6.09 11.31
C ALA A 90 -21.46 6.10 9.77
N ASP A 91 -20.37 6.32 9.02
CA ASP A 91 -20.38 6.30 7.57
C ASP A 91 -20.28 4.86 7.05
N GLU A 92 -21.27 4.41 6.28
CA GLU A 92 -21.31 3.09 5.63
C GLU A 92 -20.10 2.83 4.71
N ARG A 93 -19.36 3.88 4.32
CA ARG A 93 -18.14 3.80 3.51
C ARG A 93 -16.88 3.58 4.37
N HIS A 94 -17.01 3.56 5.69
CA HIS A 94 -15.92 3.18 6.58
C HIS A 94 -15.81 1.65 6.63
N LEU A 95 -15.08 1.07 5.68
CA LEU A 95 -14.95 -0.38 5.52
C LEU A 95 -13.78 -0.98 6.34
N TRP A 96 -13.00 -0.14 7.03
CA TRP A 96 -11.95 -0.59 7.93
C TRP A 96 -12.45 -1.51 9.06
N PRO A 97 -13.57 -1.25 9.75
CA PRO A 97 -14.04 -2.14 10.81
C PRO A 97 -14.36 -3.55 10.32
N ALA A 98 -14.91 -3.69 9.11
CA ALA A 98 -15.14 -4.99 8.48
C ALA A 98 -13.81 -5.70 8.19
N PHE A 99 -12.84 -5.01 7.59
CA PHE A 99 -11.52 -5.59 7.34
C PHE A 99 -10.79 -5.98 8.64
N ARG A 100 -10.84 -5.11 9.65
CA ARG A 100 -10.30 -5.35 10.99
C ARG A 100 -10.94 -6.58 11.64
N ALA A 101 -12.25 -6.78 11.51
CA ALA A 101 -12.94 -7.95 12.04
C ALA A 101 -12.45 -9.24 11.40
N LEU A 102 -12.27 -9.26 10.07
CA LEU A 102 -11.68 -10.39 9.36
C LEU A 102 -10.24 -10.68 9.80
N ILE A 103 -9.42 -9.64 9.96
CA ILE A 103 -8.04 -9.77 10.48
C ILE A 103 -8.04 -10.33 11.92
N ALA A 104 -8.94 -9.84 12.77
CA ALA A 104 -9.03 -10.28 14.16
C ALA A 104 -9.38 -11.78 14.25
N GLU A 105 -10.32 -12.25 13.42
CA GLU A 105 -10.75 -13.65 13.42
C GLU A 105 -9.74 -14.58 12.75
N ARG A 106 -9.24 -14.20 11.56
CA ARG A 106 -8.36 -15.07 10.75
C ARG A 106 -6.88 -14.97 11.11
N ARG A 107 -6.49 -13.94 11.87
CA ARG A 107 -5.13 -13.75 12.40
C ARG A 107 -4.02 -13.96 11.34
N PRO A 108 -4.10 -13.31 10.16
CA PRO A 108 -3.08 -13.45 9.13
C PRO A 108 -1.69 -13.07 9.66
N ALA A 109 -0.65 -13.75 9.21
CA ALA A 109 0.72 -13.51 9.64
C ALA A 109 1.21 -12.09 9.33
N THR A 110 0.92 -11.64 8.12
CA THR A 110 1.35 -10.35 7.57
C THR A 110 0.18 -9.70 6.84
N VAL A 111 -0.05 -8.42 7.09
CA VAL A 111 -1.03 -7.60 6.38
C VAL A 111 -0.35 -6.34 5.86
N PHE A 112 -0.41 -6.10 4.56
CA PHE A 112 0.02 -4.84 3.96
C PHE A 112 -1.17 -3.95 3.63
N GLY A 113 -0.97 -2.65 3.67
CA GLY A 113 -1.97 -1.73 3.15
C GLY A 113 -1.37 -0.40 2.74
N GLU A 114 -2.21 0.40 2.09
CA GLU A 114 -1.85 1.71 1.58
C GLU A 114 -2.98 2.70 1.85
N GLN A 115 -2.61 3.97 2.02
CA GLN A 115 -3.55 5.08 2.15
C GLN A 115 -2.97 6.39 1.59
N VAL A 116 -3.85 7.34 1.27
CA VAL A 116 -3.48 8.70 0.85
C VAL A 116 -2.61 9.38 1.91
N ALA A 117 -1.51 10.00 1.49
CA ALA A 117 -0.64 10.79 2.35
C ALA A 117 -1.18 12.22 2.59
N SER A 118 -2.30 12.31 3.31
CA SER A 118 -2.89 13.57 3.80
C SER A 118 -2.93 13.57 5.33
N ASP A 119 -3.23 14.71 5.96
CA ASP A 119 -3.37 14.78 7.42
C ASP A 119 -4.42 13.79 7.94
N LEU A 120 -5.56 13.70 7.24
CA LEU A 120 -6.62 12.73 7.56
C LEU A 120 -6.20 11.28 7.29
N GLY A 121 -5.40 11.04 6.24
CA GLY A 121 -4.84 9.72 5.98
C GLY A 121 -3.87 9.28 7.09
N ARG A 122 -3.05 10.20 7.62
CA ARG A 122 -2.14 9.93 8.75
C ARG A 122 -2.92 9.65 10.03
N GLU A 123 -3.98 10.41 10.31
CA GLU A 123 -4.88 10.15 11.43
C GLU A 123 -5.55 8.77 11.31
N TRP A 124 -6.02 8.43 10.10
CA TRP A 124 -6.60 7.11 9.83
C TRP A 124 -5.59 5.96 10.04
N VAL A 125 -4.37 6.09 9.52
CA VAL A 125 -3.31 5.09 9.72
C VAL A 125 -2.91 4.98 11.20
N ALA A 126 -2.96 6.07 11.96
CA ALA A 126 -2.73 6.03 13.41
C ALA A 126 -3.82 5.20 14.14
N GLY A 127 -5.09 5.33 13.72
CA GLY A 127 -6.18 4.49 14.22
C GLY A 127 -6.02 3.01 13.86
N VAL A 128 -5.68 2.72 12.60
CA VAL A 128 -5.35 1.36 12.11
C VAL A 128 -4.21 0.74 12.92
N ARG A 129 -3.16 1.52 13.19
CA ARG A 129 -2.04 1.10 14.02
C ARG A 129 -2.51 0.71 15.42
N ALA A 130 -3.26 1.57 16.09
CA ALA A 130 -3.77 1.30 17.43
C ALA A 130 -4.65 0.03 17.47
N ASP A 131 -5.52 -0.15 16.47
CA ASP A 131 -6.36 -1.34 16.33
C ASP A 131 -5.56 -2.63 16.18
N LEU A 132 -4.55 -2.63 15.31
CA LEU A 132 -3.73 -3.82 15.03
C LEU A 132 -2.76 -4.12 16.17
N GLU A 133 -2.20 -3.10 16.83
CA GLU A 133 -1.38 -3.26 18.04
C GLU A 133 -2.20 -3.86 19.19
N ALA A 134 -3.47 -3.47 19.36
CA ALA A 134 -4.38 -4.08 20.32
C ALA A 134 -4.68 -5.56 20.02
N LEU A 135 -4.59 -5.96 18.75
CA LEU A 135 -4.64 -7.37 18.33
C LEU A 135 -3.27 -8.08 18.48
N GLY A 136 -2.22 -7.39 18.90
CA GLY A 136 -0.89 -7.95 19.12
C GLY A 136 -0.03 -8.07 17.85
N TYR A 137 -0.25 -7.20 16.86
CA TYR A 137 0.66 -7.04 15.73
C TYR A 137 1.71 -5.98 16.02
N ALA A 138 2.94 -6.18 15.52
CA ALA A 138 3.87 -5.09 15.32
C ALA A 138 3.48 -4.34 14.04
N VAL A 139 3.46 -3.01 14.07
CA VAL A 139 3.01 -2.18 12.94
C VAL A 139 4.11 -1.21 12.52
N GLY A 140 4.42 -1.22 11.22
CA GLY A 140 5.34 -0.27 10.57
C GLY A 140 4.63 0.54 9.50
N CYS A 141 5.07 1.78 9.28
CA CYS A 141 4.52 2.65 8.24
C CYS A 141 5.60 3.55 7.64
N ALA A 142 5.51 3.83 6.35
CA ALA A 142 6.37 4.74 5.63
C ALA A 142 5.57 5.61 4.65
N ASP A 143 5.96 6.87 4.53
CA ASP A 143 5.40 7.80 3.56
C ASP A 143 6.30 7.86 2.32
N LEU A 144 5.84 7.30 1.20
CA LEU A 144 6.65 7.04 0.02
C LEU A 144 6.10 7.75 -1.22
N CYS A 145 7.02 8.33 -1.99
CA CYS A 145 6.72 9.01 -3.24
C CYS A 145 6.99 8.11 -4.45
N ALA A 146 6.16 8.22 -5.49
CA ALA A 146 6.37 7.51 -6.75
C ALA A 146 7.67 7.97 -7.47
N ALA A 147 8.13 9.20 -7.22
CA ALA A 147 9.41 9.68 -7.72
C ALA A 147 10.61 8.87 -7.19
N GLY A 148 10.49 8.25 -6.02
CA GLY A 148 11.52 7.37 -5.43
C GLY A 148 11.80 6.11 -6.25
N VAL A 149 10.89 5.74 -7.16
CA VAL A 149 11.08 4.66 -8.15
C VAL A 149 11.12 5.20 -9.57
N SER A 150 11.52 6.47 -9.74
CA SER A 150 11.62 7.17 -11.03
C SER A 150 10.31 7.25 -11.81
N ALA A 151 9.16 7.11 -11.16
CA ALA A 151 7.88 7.21 -11.85
C ALA A 151 7.61 8.67 -12.28
N PRO A 152 7.12 8.91 -13.51
CA PRO A 152 6.98 10.26 -14.07
C PRO A 152 5.71 11.00 -13.60
N HIS A 153 5.16 10.63 -12.44
CA HIS A 153 3.92 11.20 -11.92
C HIS A 153 4.02 11.49 -10.42
N ILE A 154 3.30 12.52 -9.98
CA ILE A 154 3.26 12.92 -8.57
C ILE A 154 2.25 12.03 -7.86
N ARG A 155 2.74 11.18 -6.96
CA ARG A 155 1.90 10.36 -6.08
C ARG A 155 2.64 10.05 -4.79
N GLN A 156 2.16 10.62 -3.69
CA GLN A 156 2.64 10.39 -2.33
C GLN A 156 1.62 9.51 -1.60
N ARG A 157 2.07 8.45 -0.93
CA ARG A 157 1.20 7.48 -0.23
C ARG A 157 1.84 6.95 1.04
N LEU A 158 1.00 6.69 2.03
CA LEU A 158 1.34 5.97 3.25
C LEU A 158 1.23 4.48 2.97
N TYR A 159 2.32 3.76 3.09
CA TYR A 159 2.35 2.30 3.08
C TYR A 159 2.54 1.80 4.50
N TRP A 160 1.78 0.80 4.90
CA TRP A 160 1.86 0.22 6.23
C TRP A 160 1.86 -1.31 6.17
N VAL A 161 2.46 -1.91 7.20
CA VAL A 161 2.51 -3.35 7.40
C VAL A 161 2.16 -3.65 8.85
N ALA A 162 1.40 -4.71 9.06
CA ALA A 162 1.19 -5.32 10.35
C ALA A 162 1.71 -6.76 10.30
N TYR A 163 2.54 -7.11 11.28
CA TYR A 163 3.21 -8.39 11.34
C TYR A 163 3.05 -9.04 12.71
N ALA A 164 2.55 -10.28 12.71
CA ALA A 164 2.37 -11.07 13.91
C ALA A 164 3.64 -11.91 14.16
N GLN A 165 4.36 -11.60 15.23
CA GLN A 165 5.47 -12.40 15.72
C GLN A 165 4.98 -13.41 16.77
N ASP A 166 5.51 -14.62 16.72
CA ASP A 166 5.43 -15.55 17.85
C ASP A 166 6.41 -15.16 18.96
N VAL A 167 6.25 -15.80 20.13
CA VAL A 167 7.06 -15.54 21.34
C VAL A 167 8.57 -15.72 21.08
N ASP A 168 8.92 -16.55 20.10
CA ASP A 168 10.30 -16.85 19.69
C ASP A 168 10.79 -15.96 18.52
N GLY A 169 10.04 -14.89 18.17
CA GLY A 169 10.38 -13.96 17.09
C GLY A 169 10.15 -14.51 15.68
N ARG A 170 9.57 -15.70 15.53
CA ARG A 170 9.23 -16.29 14.24
C ARG A 170 7.91 -15.74 13.68
N PRO A 171 7.72 -15.71 12.34
CA PRO A 171 6.42 -15.40 11.75
C PRO A 171 5.35 -16.34 12.30
N ARG A 172 4.26 -15.80 12.85
CA ARG A 172 3.08 -16.60 13.17
C ARG A 172 2.57 -17.26 11.90
N VAL A 173 2.71 -18.57 11.76
CA VAL A 173 2.04 -19.32 10.68
C VAL A 173 0.55 -19.34 11.03
N GLY A 174 -0.29 -18.81 10.14
CA GLY A 174 -1.73 -18.66 10.36
C GLY A 174 -2.33 -19.93 10.98
N THR A 175 -2.85 -19.82 12.20
CA THR A 175 -3.27 -20.98 12.98
C THR A 175 -4.55 -21.56 12.37
N THR A 176 -4.54 -22.86 12.10
CA THR A 176 -5.78 -23.61 11.91
C THR A 176 -6.65 -23.48 13.18
N GLN A 177 -7.96 -23.67 13.04
CA GLN A 177 -8.98 -23.49 14.08
C GLN A 177 -8.64 -24.14 15.45
N ALA A 178 -7.78 -25.18 15.45
CA ALA A 178 -7.28 -25.86 16.65
C ALA A 178 -6.26 -25.03 17.47
N GLY A 179 -5.46 -24.16 16.84
CA GLY A 179 -4.45 -23.35 17.54
C GLY A 179 -5.02 -22.11 18.24
N ILE A 180 -6.18 -21.63 17.80
CA ILE A 180 -6.88 -20.46 18.38
C ILE A 180 -7.31 -20.74 19.84
N ARG A 181 -7.77 -21.97 20.13
CA ARG A 181 -8.18 -22.38 21.49
C ARG A 181 -6.99 -22.45 22.46
N GLN A 182 -5.85 -22.96 22.01
CA GLN A 182 -4.66 -23.10 22.86
C GLN A 182 -4.03 -21.74 23.21
N ASP A 183 -4.03 -20.78 22.27
CA ASP A 183 -3.52 -19.42 22.50
C ASP A 183 -4.38 -18.63 23.50
N ALA A 184 -5.71 -18.76 23.41
CA ALA A 184 -6.65 -18.16 24.36
C ALA A 184 -6.47 -18.72 25.78
N GLU A 185 -6.27 -20.04 25.92
CA GLU A 185 -6.01 -20.70 27.20
C GLU A 185 -4.63 -20.36 27.79
N ARG A 186 -3.63 -20.09 26.94
CA ARG A 186 -2.28 -19.70 27.37
C ARG A 186 -2.25 -18.25 27.86
N ARG A 187 -3.02 -17.36 27.24
CA ARG A 187 -3.21 -15.96 27.69
C ARG A 187 -4.12 -15.83 28.90
N GLY A 188 -5.16 -16.65 29.02
CA GLY A 188 -6.03 -16.70 30.19
C GLY A 188 -5.32 -17.09 31.49
N ARG A 189 -4.17 -17.76 31.41
CA ARG A 189 -3.33 -18.13 32.56
C ARG A 189 -2.35 -17.03 33.02
N LEU A 190 -2.14 -15.99 32.24
CA LEU A 190 -1.25 -14.86 32.58
C LEU A 190 -2.01 -13.65 33.16
N ALA A 191 -3.34 -13.71 33.23
CA ALA A 191 -4.19 -12.65 33.76
C ALA A 191 -4.77 -13.00 35.14
N VAL A 192 -3.92 -13.40 36.10
CA VAL A 192 -4.27 -13.35 37.53
C VAL A 192 -3.06 -12.81 38.30
N GLY A 193 -3.00 -11.49 38.36
CA GLY A 193 -2.03 -10.72 39.13
C GLY A 193 -2.63 -9.37 39.52
N SER A 194 -3.60 -9.39 40.45
CA SER A 194 -3.97 -8.28 41.34
C SER A 194 -2.70 -7.63 41.94
N THR A 195 -2.58 -6.34 42.26
CA THR A 195 -3.55 -5.25 42.48
C THR A 195 -2.79 -3.91 42.63
N ASN A 196 -3.56 -2.82 42.53
CA ASN A 196 -3.38 -1.48 43.13
C ASN A 196 -2.63 -0.39 42.34
N GLY A 197 -3.44 0.44 41.66
CA GLY A 197 -3.75 1.77 42.19
C GLY A 197 -2.89 2.94 41.71
N ARG A 198 -3.44 3.75 40.80
CA ARG A 198 -3.83 5.15 41.05
C ARG A 198 -4.21 5.83 39.72
N MET A 199 -5.44 6.34 39.68
CA MET A 199 -5.81 7.48 38.85
C MET A 199 -4.80 8.60 39.07
N GLY A 200 -4.14 9.02 38.00
CA GLY A 200 -3.34 10.24 37.93
C GLY A 200 -3.76 11.00 36.70
N GLN A 201 -4.54 12.06 36.92
CA GLN A 201 -4.76 13.12 35.95
C GLN A 201 -3.44 13.82 35.63
N ASP A 202 -3.42 14.43 34.44
CA ASP A 202 -2.43 15.38 33.91
C ASP A 202 -1.03 14.84 33.57
N CYS A 203 -0.68 14.92 32.28
CA CYS A 203 0.44 15.80 31.90
C CYS A 203 0.49 16.11 30.38
N PRO A 204 0.92 17.32 30.01
CA PRO A 204 0.94 17.85 28.65
C PRO A 204 2.28 17.56 27.95
N ILE A 205 2.29 17.30 26.64
CA ILE A 205 3.51 17.40 25.83
C ILE A 205 3.25 18.19 24.56
N ARG A 206 3.49 19.49 24.67
CA ARG A 206 3.81 20.40 23.57
C ARG A 206 5.34 20.46 23.53
N GLN A 207 6.00 19.64 22.72
CA GLN A 207 7.43 19.82 22.43
C GLN A 207 7.63 20.12 20.95
N LYS A 208 8.06 21.36 20.72
CA LYS A 208 8.53 21.89 19.45
C LYS A 208 9.77 21.09 19.02
N TRP A 209 9.74 20.61 17.78
CA TRP A 209 10.93 20.14 17.08
C TRP A 209 11.88 21.32 16.87
N GLN A 210 12.98 21.35 17.62
CA GLN A 210 14.09 22.27 17.40
C GLN A 210 15.06 21.62 16.41
N GLN A 211 15.34 22.29 15.30
CA GLN A 211 16.41 21.93 14.38
C GLN A 211 17.77 22.36 14.98
N PRO A 212 18.82 21.54 14.88
CA PRO A 212 20.18 22.02 15.06
C PRO A 212 20.72 22.61 13.74
N ALA A 213 21.31 23.80 13.83
CA ALA A 213 22.01 24.49 12.76
C ALA A 213 23.55 24.36 12.93
N GLY A 214 24.26 24.13 11.81
CA GLY A 214 25.71 24.32 11.59
C GLY A 214 26.64 23.29 12.26
N ALA A 215 27.78 22.85 11.72
CA ALA A 215 28.60 23.14 10.53
C ALA A 215 29.59 21.94 10.41
N THR A 216 30.15 21.48 9.29
CA THR A 216 31.10 22.16 8.40
C THR A 216 31.43 21.25 7.20
N THR A 217 31.89 21.93 6.15
CA THR A 217 32.43 21.53 4.85
C THR A 217 33.34 20.30 4.77
N GLY A 218 33.06 19.43 3.79
CA GLY A 218 34.02 18.50 3.19
C GLY A 218 33.68 18.30 1.72
N ALA A 219 34.52 18.82 0.83
CA ALA A 219 34.35 18.73 -0.62
C ALA A 219 34.55 17.28 -1.10
N ALA A 220 33.60 16.76 -1.89
CA ALA A 220 33.79 15.57 -2.71
C ALA A 220 33.00 15.74 -4.01
N GLU A 221 33.59 15.25 -5.08
CA GLU A 221 33.43 15.66 -6.47
C GLU A 221 32.02 15.51 -7.05
N ARG A 222 31.65 16.48 -7.90
CA ARG A 222 30.44 16.46 -8.72
C ARG A 222 30.63 15.52 -9.91
N THR A 223 30.30 14.24 -9.74
CA THR A 223 29.99 13.37 -10.88
C THR A 223 28.58 13.70 -11.35
N ARG A 224 28.48 14.45 -12.46
CA ARG A 224 27.21 14.71 -13.15
C ARG A 224 26.68 13.40 -13.73
N ALA A 225 25.82 12.70 -12.99
CA ALA A 225 24.94 11.70 -13.58
C ALA A 225 23.80 12.44 -14.30
N ALA A 226 23.64 12.16 -15.60
CA ALA A 226 22.63 12.74 -16.45
C ALA A 226 21.23 12.29 -16.02
N GLY A 227 20.59 13.07 -15.15
CA GLY A 227 19.20 12.92 -14.73
C GLY A 227 18.63 14.30 -14.50
N GLY A 228 18.26 14.99 -15.58
CA GLY A 228 17.65 16.31 -15.50
C GLY A 228 16.26 16.23 -14.85
N ILE A 229 16.13 16.84 -13.68
CA ILE A 229 14.85 17.24 -13.09
C ILE A 229 14.38 18.47 -13.89
N PRO A 230 13.14 18.55 -14.41
CA PRO A 230 12.65 19.81 -14.98
C PRO A 230 12.47 20.81 -13.84
N ASP A 231 12.96 22.02 -14.06
CA ASP A 231 12.70 23.18 -13.24
C ASP A 231 11.19 23.50 -13.22
N THR A 232 10.74 24.06 -12.10
CA THR A 232 9.33 24.39 -11.83
C THR A 232 8.81 25.58 -12.66
N GLU A 233 9.59 26.07 -13.62
CA GLU A 233 9.32 27.31 -14.36
C GLU A 233 9.46 27.14 -15.88
N GLY A 234 8.83 26.12 -16.47
CA GLY A 234 8.25 26.19 -17.82
C GLY A 234 9.09 26.77 -18.97
N ARG A 235 10.43 26.73 -18.91
CA ARG A 235 11.29 27.14 -20.02
C ARG A 235 11.61 25.90 -20.85
N LEU A 236 11.37 26.01 -22.15
CA LEU A 236 11.83 25.06 -23.15
C LEU A 236 13.35 24.91 -22.98
N ILE A 237 13.78 23.80 -22.38
CA ILE A 237 15.17 23.37 -22.48
C ILE A 237 15.34 22.95 -23.93
N GLN A 238 16.10 23.75 -24.67
CA GLN A 238 16.58 23.41 -26.00
C GLN A 238 17.31 22.06 -25.88
N GLU A 239 16.81 21.05 -26.60
CA GLU A 239 17.38 19.71 -26.59
C GLU A 239 18.89 19.76 -26.90
N PRO A 240 19.75 19.04 -26.16
CA PRO A 240 20.98 18.56 -26.77
C PRO A 240 20.56 17.60 -27.87
N GLN A 241 21.02 17.86 -29.09
CA GLN A 241 20.75 17.08 -30.30
C GLN A 241 20.70 15.58 -30.02
N ALA A 242 19.71 14.93 -30.63
CA ALA A 242 19.48 13.49 -30.68
C ALA A 242 20.79 12.68 -30.81
N GLY A 243 21.38 12.40 -29.66
CA GLY A 243 22.40 11.38 -29.48
C GLY A 243 21.67 10.12 -29.07
N ASN A 244 21.80 9.08 -29.88
CA ASN A 244 21.32 7.73 -29.60
C ASN A 244 22.13 7.16 -28.42
N GLY A 245 21.91 7.69 -27.22
CA GLY A 245 22.63 7.36 -26.01
C GLY A 245 21.93 6.22 -25.28
N ARG A 246 22.21 4.97 -25.69
CA ARG A 246 22.03 3.84 -24.78
C ARG A 246 22.99 4.06 -23.61
N ALA A 247 22.46 4.60 -22.50
CA ALA A 247 23.17 4.55 -21.23
C ALA A 247 23.26 3.07 -20.83
N SER A 248 24.41 2.46 -21.07
CA SER A 248 24.76 1.12 -20.64
C SER A 248 25.04 1.14 -19.13
N SER A 249 23.99 1.12 -18.31
CA SER A 249 24.04 0.56 -16.97
C SER A 249 22.95 -0.52 -16.92
N GLY A 250 23.33 -1.74 -16.54
CA GLY A 250 22.56 -2.97 -16.75
C GLY A 250 21.27 -3.13 -15.96
N ARG A 251 20.56 -2.03 -15.62
CA ARG A 251 19.20 -2.06 -15.09
C ARG A 251 18.39 -0.97 -15.80
N THR A 252 17.60 -1.39 -16.78
CA THR A 252 16.53 -0.54 -17.33
C THR A 252 15.51 -0.29 -16.23
N CYS A 253 15.32 0.97 -15.85
CA CYS A 253 14.25 1.38 -14.96
C CYS A 253 12.90 1.05 -15.60
N PRO A 254 11.87 0.64 -14.82
CA PRO A 254 10.54 0.36 -15.34
C PRO A 254 9.91 1.50 -16.14
N TRP A 255 10.46 2.72 -16.08
CA TRP A 255 9.95 3.92 -16.74
C TRP A 255 10.86 4.45 -17.87
N ASP A 256 11.95 3.74 -18.21
CA ASP A 256 12.89 4.18 -19.25
C ASP A 256 12.30 4.12 -20.66
N ASP A 257 11.46 3.13 -20.91
CA ASP A 257 10.70 3.04 -22.15
C ASP A 257 9.44 3.89 -22.04
N TYR A 258 9.38 5.00 -22.79
CA TYR A 258 8.28 5.96 -22.77
C TYR A 258 8.04 6.65 -24.11
N GLU A 259 6.79 7.08 -24.32
CA GLU A 259 6.38 8.04 -25.33
C GLU A 259 6.03 9.39 -24.67
N LEU A 260 6.22 10.48 -25.40
CA LEU A 260 5.88 11.83 -24.96
C LEU A 260 4.57 12.29 -25.57
N ILE A 261 3.62 12.71 -24.73
CA ILE A 261 2.32 13.19 -25.19
C ILE A 261 2.11 14.66 -24.82
N PRO A 262 1.86 15.53 -25.81
CA PRO A 262 1.45 16.90 -25.55
C PRO A 262 0.03 16.92 -24.99
N CYS A 263 -0.19 17.70 -23.94
CA CYS A 263 -1.47 17.79 -23.24
C CYS A 263 -2.10 19.18 -23.41
N GLY A 264 -3.42 19.27 -23.19
CA GLY A 264 -4.19 20.51 -23.36
C GLY A 264 -3.81 21.65 -22.40
N ASP A 265 -3.04 21.36 -21.35
CA ASP A 265 -2.49 22.35 -20.41
C ASP A 265 -1.12 22.90 -20.86
N GLY A 266 -0.69 22.61 -22.10
CA GLY A 266 0.60 23.04 -22.64
C GLY A 266 1.80 22.25 -22.10
N LYS A 267 1.56 21.22 -21.29
CA LYS A 267 2.61 20.37 -20.72
C LYS A 267 2.78 19.10 -21.53
N VAL A 268 3.97 18.51 -21.48
CA VAL A 268 4.27 17.19 -22.05
C VAL A 268 4.36 16.16 -20.93
N ARG A 269 3.74 15.00 -21.10
CA ARG A 269 3.75 13.91 -20.12
C ARG A 269 4.33 12.64 -20.74
N ARG A 270 5.10 11.89 -19.95
CA ARG A 270 5.60 10.56 -20.31
C ARG A 270 4.51 9.51 -20.09
N ILE A 271 4.33 8.61 -21.04
CA ILE A 271 3.47 7.44 -20.93
C ILE A 271 4.23 6.18 -21.39
N LYS A 272 3.74 5.00 -21.03
CA LYS A 272 4.26 3.75 -21.58
C LYS A 272 3.79 3.56 -23.03
N PRO A 273 4.66 3.05 -23.93
CA PRO A 273 4.22 2.70 -25.28
C PRO A 273 3.01 1.76 -25.24
N GLY A 274 2.07 1.97 -26.15
CA GLY A 274 0.83 1.19 -26.22
C GLY A 274 -0.26 1.58 -25.22
N ILE A 275 0.00 2.51 -24.28
CA ILE A 275 -1.06 3.08 -23.43
C ILE A 275 -1.67 4.31 -24.13
N ALA A 276 -2.91 4.18 -24.60
CA ALA A 276 -3.63 5.35 -25.09
C ALA A 276 -4.06 6.25 -23.92
N PRO A 277 -3.85 7.59 -23.98
CA PRO A 277 -4.43 8.50 -23.02
C PRO A 277 -5.93 8.27 -22.91
N LEU A 278 -6.44 8.29 -21.68
CA LEU A 278 -7.87 8.36 -21.44
C LEU A 278 -8.37 9.74 -21.88
N ALA A 279 -8.55 9.95 -23.19
CA ALA A 279 -9.15 11.13 -23.82
C ALA A 279 -10.68 11.01 -23.88
N SER A 280 -11.40 12.11 -23.69
CA SER A 280 -12.87 12.11 -23.56
C SER A 280 -13.53 11.47 -24.79
N ARG A 281 -14.66 10.76 -24.57
CA ARG A 281 -15.55 10.16 -25.60
C ARG A 281 -15.28 8.73 -26.12
N ILE A 282 -14.50 7.90 -25.39
CA ILE A 282 -14.35 6.46 -25.71
C ILE A 282 -15.26 5.59 -24.80
N PRO A 283 -16.06 4.63 -25.34
CA PRO A 283 -16.85 3.66 -24.55
C PRO A 283 -15.98 2.76 -23.64
N ARG A 284 -16.54 2.21 -22.55
CA ARG A 284 -15.85 1.36 -21.51
C ARG A 284 -14.91 2.07 -20.52
N ARG A 285 -15.06 3.39 -20.34
CA ARG A 285 -14.23 4.24 -19.46
C ARG A 285 -14.33 3.99 -17.95
N VAL A 286 -15.51 3.63 -17.45
CA VAL A 286 -15.78 3.68 -15.99
C VAL A 286 -14.96 2.65 -15.23
N GLU A 287 -14.85 1.42 -15.76
CA GLU A 287 -14.05 0.35 -15.15
C GLU A 287 -12.56 0.71 -15.14
N LEU A 288 -12.01 1.23 -16.25
CA LEU A 288 -10.61 1.68 -16.34
C LEU A 288 -10.32 2.88 -15.42
N LEU A 289 -11.22 3.84 -15.34
CA LEU A 289 -11.06 5.02 -14.48
C LEU A 289 -11.12 4.63 -12.99
N ARG A 290 -12.01 3.72 -12.61
CA ARG A 290 -12.09 3.17 -11.24
C ARG A 290 -10.84 2.36 -10.91
N GLY A 291 -10.43 1.48 -11.82
CA GLY A 291 -9.21 0.68 -11.68
C GLY A 291 -7.95 1.53 -11.50
N TYR A 292 -7.66 2.44 -12.44
CA TYR A 292 -6.47 3.29 -12.36
C TYR A 292 -6.53 4.33 -11.23
N GLY A 293 -7.72 4.84 -10.90
CA GLY A 293 -7.89 5.82 -9.83
C GLY A 293 -7.51 5.25 -8.45
N ASN A 294 -7.90 4.00 -8.20
CA ASN A 294 -7.72 3.31 -6.93
C ASN A 294 -6.42 2.47 -6.88
N ALA A 295 -5.73 2.28 -8.00
CA ALA A 295 -4.50 1.49 -8.05
C ALA A 295 -3.36 2.13 -7.23
N ILE A 296 -2.62 1.30 -6.49
CA ILE A 296 -1.33 1.66 -5.91
C ILE A 296 -0.26 1.78 -7.00
N VAL A 297 0.95 2.25 -6.65
CA VAL A 297 2.14 2.15 -7.52
C VAL A 297 2.88 0.87 -7.15
N PRO A 298 2.77 -0.23 -7.92
CA PRO A 298 3.28 -1.54 -7.49
C PRO A 298 4.79 -1.54 -7.27
N GLN A 299 5.54 -0.74 -8.02
CA GLN A 299 6.99 -0.60 -7.87
C GLN A 299 7.38 0.01 -6.52
N VAL A 300 6.60 0.98 -6.00
CA VAL A 300 6.83 1.57 -4.67
C VAL A 300 6.47 0.56 -3.59
N ALA A 301 5.32 -0.10 -3.72
CA ALA A 301 4.89 -1.15 -2.81
C ALA A 301 5.92 -2.30 -2.75
N ALA A 302 6.51 -2.67 -3.88
CA ALA A 302 7.55 -3.70 -3.93
C ALA A 302 8.83 -3.30 -3.19
N VAL A 303 9.23 -2.02 -3.23
CA VAL A 303 10.34 -1.51 -2.42
C VAL A 303 10.00 -1.64 -0.93
N PHE A 304 8.79 -1.24 -0.53
CA PHE A 304 8.34 -1.35 0.86
C PHE A 304 8.29 -2.80 1.35
N ILE A 305 7.76 -3.73 0.54
CA ILE A 305 7.71 -5.17 0.86
C ILE A 305 9.13 -5.73 0.99
N ARG A 306 10.06 -5.39 0.10
CA ARG A 306 11.47 -5.85 0.21
C ARG A 306 12.13 -5.34 1.47
N SER A 307 11.97 -4.06 1.80
CA SER A 307 12.51 -3.50 3.04
C SER A 307 11.93 -4.19 4.28
N PHE A 308 10.67 -4.59 4.25
CA PHE A 308 10.09 -5.43 5.30
C PHE A 308 10.73 -6.83 5.35
N MET A 309 10.89 -7.50 4.20
CA MET A 309 11.54 -8.82 4.14
C MET A 309 13.00 -8.81 4.57
N GLU A 310 13.72 -7.70 4.37
CA GLU A 310 15.11 -7.53 4.85
C GLU A 310 15.18 -7.30 6.37
N ALA A 311 14.10 -6.82 6.98
CA ALA A 311 14.03 -6.49 8.40
C ALA A 311 13.45 -7.64 9.28
N THR A 312 12.91 -8.70 8.68
CA THR A 312 12.29 -9.85 9.36
C THR A 312 12.87 -11.17 8.90
#